data_AF-A0A839EYY9-F1
#
_entry.id   AF-A0A839EYY9-F1
#
_cell.length_a   1.000
_cell.length_b   1.000
_cell.length_c   1.000
_cell.angle_alpha   90.00
_cell.angle_beta   90.00
_cell.angle_gamma   90.00
#
_symmetry.space_group_name_H-M   'P 1'
#
loop_
_entity.id
_entity.type
_entity.pdbx_description
1 polymer ?
#
loop_
_entity_poly.entity_id
_entity_poly.type
_entity_poly.pdbx_seq_one_letter_code
_entity_poly.pdbx_strand_id
1 'polypeptide(L)'
;MRPLLVPLAPLVLFALAAAGPLAAAPTLRTVRAGTIDCRVVDVDLAADRLELHWKDDGGRAFGTVDRLREWGEGQGRTLQFAANAGIYDGQFRPLGLHVEDGRVLRPLNTARTGAGRGNFALPPNGVFYVDRAGHAGVVTTAQWQRRPADARLATQSGPMLVVDGDINPNFDAASDSLKWRSGVCAPTPGHALFAVSEAPVSFHAFAALFRDELGCRDALYLDGTLSRFWTPSGGYAGAAAVLVKPYAGMFAVFADGEAAPAR
;
A
#
# COMPACT_ATOMS: atom_id res chain seq x y z
N MET A 1 -42.29 70.59 4.88
CA MET A 1 -42.31 69.16 5.27
C MET A 1 -41.10 68.50 4.61
N ARG A 2 -40.08 68.11 5.38
CA ARG A 2 -38.81 67.55 4.91
C ARG A 2 -38.94 66.02 4.78
N PRO A 3 -38.60 65.38 3.65
CA PRO A 3 -38.55 63.93 3.59
C PRO A 3 -37.24 63.42 4.21
N LEU A 4 -37.36 62.39 5.06
CA LEU A 4 -36.26 61.67 5.69
C LEU A 4 -35.43 60.91 4.63
N LEU A 5 -34.10 61.09 4.63
CA LEU A 5 -33.17 60.15 4.00
C LEU A 5 -32.91 58.99 4.97
N VAL A 6 -33.14 57.76 4.51
CA VAL A 6 -32.73 56.52 5.19
C VAL A 6 -31.39 56.08 4.59
N PRO A 7 -30.34 55.82 5.38
CA PRO A 7 -29.07 55.36 4.84
C PRO A 7 -29.14 53.86 4.52
N LEU A 8 -28.79 53.46 3.29
CA LEU A 8 -28.54 52.06 2.95
C LEU A 8 -27.19 51.64 3.56
N ALA A 9 -27.21 50.68 4.49
CA ALA A 9 -26.01 50.02 4.96
C ALA A 9 -25.52 48.99 3.91
N PRO A 10 -24.20 48.90 3.63
CA PRO A 10 -23.67 47.93 2.69
C PRO A 10 -23.73 46.52 3.29
N LEU A 11 -24.39 45.59 2.59
CA LEU A 11 -24.44 44.18 2.95
C LEU A 11 -23.08 43.54 2.60
N VAL A 12 -22.21 43.36 3.60
CA VAL A 12 -20.94 42.64 3.43
C VAL A 12 -21.26 41.14 3.37
N LEU A 13 -21.20 40.57 2.17
CA LEU A 13 -21.37 39.14 1.94
C LEU A 13 -20.08 38.42 2.35
N PHE A 14 -20.07 37.84 3.56
CA PHE A 14 -19.01 36.90 3.96
C PHE A 14 -19.18 35.61 3.14
N ALA A 15 -18.34 35.42 2.13
CA ALA A 15 -18.20 34.14 1.47
C ALA A 15 -17.57 33.17 2.48
N LEU A 16 -18.37 32.24 3.03
CA LEU A 16 -17.83 31.08 3.72
C LEU A 16 -17.05 30.27 2.68
N ALA A 17 -15.71 30.32 2.75
CA ALA A 17 -14.89 29.31 2.12
C ALA A 17 -15.24 27.97 2.77
N ALA A 18 -15.91 27.10 2.02
CA ALA A 18 -16.10 25.72 2.44
C ALA A 18 -14.72 25.06 2.49
N ALA A 19 -14.15 24.92 3.69
CA ALA A 19 -13.03 24.04 3.91
C ALA A 19 -13.50 22.62 3.53
N GLY A 20 -12.99 22.09 2.42
CA GLY A 20 -13.21 20.69 2.06
C GLY A 20 -12.71 19.80 3.21
N PRO A 21 -13.32 18.62 3.41
CA PRO A 21 -12.83 17.69 4.43
C PRO A 21 -11.35 17.41 4.15
N LEU A 22 -10.49 17.66 5.15
CA LEU A 22 -9.12 17.18 5.12
C LEU A 22 -9.19 15.67 4.91
N ALA A 23 -8.51 15.15 3.89
CA ALA A 23 -8.36 13.71 3.73
C ALA A 23 -7.74 13.16 5.04
N ALA A 24 -8.54 12.40 5.79
CA ALA A 24 -8.08 11.82 7.04
C ALA A 24 -7.00 10.79 6.70
N ALA A 25 -5.91 10.77 7.46
CA ALA A 25 -4.88 9.76 7.26
C ALA A 25 -5.47 8.34 7.38
N PRO A 26 -4.95 7.35 6.65
CA PRO A 26 -5.39 5.97 6.77
C PRO A 26 -5.40 5.48 8.22
N THR A 27 -6.39 4.66 8.58
CA THR A 27 -6.57 4.24 9.97
C THR A 27 -5.45 3.27 10.38
N LEU A 28 -4.76 3.60 11.47
CA LEU A 28 -3.67 2.82 12.02
C LEU A 28 -4.13 2.05 13.26
N ARG A 29 -3.91 0.73 13.30
CA ARG A 29 -4.19 -0.10 14.49
C ARG A 29 -3.15 -1.19 14.70
N THR A 30 -3.07 -1.70 15.93
CA THR A 30 -2.24 -2.85 16.29
C THR A 30 -3.11 -4.10 16.41
N VAL A 31 -2.70 -5.19 15.76
CA VAL A 31 -3.37 -6.49 15.79
C VAL A 31 -2.30 -7.56 16.04
N ARG A 32 -2.64 -8.66 16.72
CA ARG A 32 -1.66 -9.70 17.06
C ARG A 32 -1.69 -10.88 16.10
N ALA A 33 -0.52 -11.31 15.65
CA ALA A 33 -0.29 -12.59 15.01
C ALA A 33 0.28 -13.56 16.06
N GLY A 34 -0.60 -14.26 16.78
CA GLY A 34 -0.20 -15.02 17.96
C GLY A 34 0.29 -14.10 19.08
N THR A 35 1.59 -14.13 19.39
CA THR A 35 2.22 -13.25 20.41
C THR A 35 2.90 -12.02 19.82
N ILE A 36 2.95 -11.89 18.49
CA ILE A 36 3.67 -10.81 17.81
C ILE A 36 2.70 -9.69 17.44
N ASP A 37 2.99 -8.48 17.92
CA ASP A 37 2.26 -7.29 17.50
C ASP A 37 2.56 -6.99 16.02
N CYS A 38 1.50 -6.71 15.27
CA CYS A 38 1.53 -6.31 13.88
C CYS A 38 0.84 -4.96 13.73
N ARG A 39 1.45 -4.09 12.95
CA ARG A 39 0.89 -2.80 12.59
C ARG A 39 0.03 -2.98 11.35
N VAL A 40 -1.24 -2.58 11.44
CA VAL A 40 -2.22 -2.68 10.36
C VAL A 40 -2.68 -1.29 9.97
N VAL A 41 -2.58 -0.99 8.68
CA VAL A 41 -3.08 0.24 8.06
C VAL A 41 -4.28 -0.11 7.19
N ASP A 42 -5.41 0.52 7.48
CA ASP A 42 -6.67 0.39 6.74
C ASP A 42 -6.84 1.61 5.83
N VAL A 43 -6.79 1.35 4.53
CA VAL A 43 -6.94 2.37 3.48
C VAL A 43 -8.36 2.26 2.93
N ASP A 44 -9.19 3.27 3.22
CA ASP A 44 -10.53 3.42 2.65
C ASP A 44 -10.39 4.05 1.26
N LEU A 45 -10.62 3.27 0.21
CA LEU A 45 -10.38 3.71 -1.18
C LEU A 45 -11.38 4.75 -1.67
N ALA A 46 -12.45 5.03 -0.91
CA ALA A 46 -13.35 6.15 -1.17
C ALA A 46 -12.80 7.48 -0.64
N ALA A 47 -11.99 7.44 0.43
CA ALA A 47 -11.41 8.61 1.07
C ALA A 47 -9.93 8.83 0.71
N ASP A 48 -9.19 7.74 0.54
CA ASP A 48 -7.74 7.71 0.35
C ASP A 48 -7.38 7.26 -1.08
N ARG A 49 -6.61 8.10 -1.78
CA ARG A 49 -6.02 7.70 -3.07
C ARG A 49 -4.78 6.86 -2.82
N LEU A 50 -4.94 5.53 -2.83
CA LEU A 50 -3.81 4.61 -2.84
C LEU A 50 -3.05 4.69 -4.18
N GLU A 51 -1.73 4.82 -4.12
CA GLU A 51 -0.82 4.95 -5.26
C GLU A 51 0.30 3.92 -5.20
N LEU A 52 0.96 3.68 -6.33
CA LEU A 52 2.14 2.84 -6.45
C LEU A 52 3.24 3.63 -7.16
N HIS A 53 4.43 3.67 -6.56
CA HIS A 53 5.55 4.50 -7.01
C HIS A 53 6.84 3.71 -7.08
N TRP A 54 7.49 3.71 -8.25
CA TRP A 54 8.84 3.18 -8.45
C TRP A 54 9.85 4.32 -8.64
N LYS A 55 9.58 5.23 -9.58
CA LYS A 55 10.52 6.24 -10.07
C LYS A 55 9.92 7.63 -10.04
N ASP A 56 10.79 8.62 -9.88
CA ASP A 56 10.45 10.03 -10.09
C ASP A 56 10.29 10.38 -11.57
N ASP A 57 9.93 11.64 -11.84
CA ASP A 57 9.71 12.18 -13.19
C ASP A 57 10.98 12.15 -14.06
N GLY A 58 12.17 12.07 -13.44
CA GLY A 58 13.46 11.89 -14.10
C GLY A 58 13.83 10.44 -14.39
N GLY A 59 12.95 9.48 -14.03
CA GLY A 59 13.16 8.05 -14.21
C GLY A 59 14.10 7.43 -13.16
N ARG A 60 14.46 8.16 -12.11
CA ARG A 60 15.29 7.67 -11.00
C ARG A 60 14.41 7.00 -9.96
N ALA A 61 14.79 5.81 -9.52
CA ALA A 61 14.05 5.12 -8.47
C ALA A 61 14.07 5.93 -7.16
N PHE A 62 12.92 6.04 -6.50
CA PHE A 62 12.85 6.74 -5.20
C PHE A 62 13.77 6.08 -4.17
N GLY A 63 13.73 4.74 -4.09
CA GLY A 63 14.66 3.96 -3.25
C GLY A 63 14.44 4.10 -1.75
N THR A 64 13.84 5.18 -1.25
CA THR A 64 13.52 5.39 0.17
C THR A 64 12.20 6.12 0.33
N VAL A 65 11.54 5.92 1.48
CA VAL A 65 10.32 6.64 1.84
C VAL A 65 10.59 8.15 1.98
N ASP A 66 11.78 8.55 2.46
CA ASP A 66 12.11 9.97 2.61
C ASP A 66 12.21 10.67 1.24
N ARG A 67 12.81 10.02 0.22
CA ARG A 67 12.83 10.55 -1.16
C ARG A 67 11.43 10.68 -1.75
N LEU A 68 10.55 9.70 -1.49
CA LEU A 68 9.16 9.75 -1.91
C LEU A 68 8.38 10.88 -1.21
N ARG A 69 8.66 11.11 0.09
CA ARG A 69 8.07 12.20 0.87
C ARG A 69 8.49 13.55 0.32
N GLU A 70 9.79 13.77 0.12
CA GLU A 70 10.35 15.01 -0.45
C GLU A 70 9.75 15.31 -1.84
N TRP A 71 9.58 14.28 -2.68
CA TRP A 71 8.94 14.43 -3.98
C TRP A 71 7.47 14.85 -3.87
N GLY A 72 6.71 14.24 -2.97
CA GLY A 72 5.32 14.62 -2.71
C GLY A 72 5.21 16.06 -2.18
N GLU A 73 6.08 16.44 -1.25
CA GLU A 73 6.15 17.81 -0.70
C GLU A 73 6.43 18.84 -1.81
N GLY A 74 7.32 18.52 -2.75
CA GLY A 74 7.57 19.34 -3.94
C GLY A 74 6.36 19.53 -4.85
N GLN A 75 5.34 18.67 -4.71
CA GLN A 75 4.05 18.76 -5.41
C GLN A 75 2.93 19.32 -4.53
N GLY A 76 3.26 19.83 -3.33
CA GLY A 76 2.27 20.32 -2.38
C GLY A 76 1.42 19.22 -1.76
N ARG A 77 1.95 17.98 -1.66
CA ARG A 77 1.25 16.82 -1.12
C ARG A 77 1.99 16.27 0.10
N THR A 78 1.28 15.89 1.14
CA THR A 78 1.86 15.33 2.37
C THR A 78 1.66 13.82 2.41
N LEU A 79 2.73 13.05 2.56
CA LEU A 79 2.67 11.61 2.67
C LEU A 79 1.95 11.19 3.97
N GLN A 80 0.91 10.36 3.86
CA GLN A 80 0.10 9.85 4.98
C GLN A 80 0.36 8.36 5.25
N PHE A 81 0.84 7.62 4.26
CA PHE A 81 1.21 6.22 4.41
C PHE A 81 2.23 5.84 3.33
N ALA A 82 3.21 5.01 3.68
CA ALA A 82 4.03 4.31 2.72
C ALA A 82 4.33 2.88 3.14
N ALA A 83 4.37 1.96 2.18
CA ALA A 83 4.71 0.56 2.39
C ALA A 83 5.56 0.01 1.23
N ASN A 84 6.45 -0.93 1.52
CA ASN A 84 7.10 -1.70 0.45
C ASN A 84 6.06 -2.44 -0.40
N ALA A 85 6.30 -2.53 -1.71
CA ALA A 85 5.45 -3.26 -2.63
C ALA A 85 5.99 -4.67 -2.93
N GLY A 86 5.80 -5.14 -4.18
CA GLY A 86 6.27 -6.43 -4.65
C GLY A 86 7.78 -6.57 -4.75
N ILE A 87 8.19 -7.76 -5.16
CA ILE A 87 9.59 -8.19 -5.10
C ILE A 87 10.40 -7.64 -6.27
N TYR A 88 11.69 -7.38 -6.06
CA TYR A 88 12.59 -6.78 -7.06
C TYR A 88 13.94 -7.48 -7.19
N ASP A 89 14.70 -7.13 -8.23
CA ASP A 89 16.04 -7.68 -8.51
C ASP A 89 17.17 -6.88 -7.85
N GLY A 90 18.42 -7.34 -7.98
CA GLY A 90 19.58 -6.64 -7.42
C GLY A 90 19.81 -5.22 -8.00
N GLN A 91 19.07 -4.84 -9.04
CA GLN A 91 19.09 -3.53 -9.68
C GLN A 91 17.84 -2.69 -9.33
N PHE A 92 17.08 -3.08 -8.30
CA PHE A 92 15.89 -2.37 -7.82
C PHE A 92 14.79 -2.23 -8.86
N ARG A 93 14.61 -3.27 -9.69
CA ARG A 93 13.52 -3.32 -10.68
C ARG A 93 12.48 -4.36 -10.25
N PRO A 94 11.17 -4.05 -10.28
CA PRO A 94 10.12 -5.03 -9.95
C PRO A 94 10.29 -6.31 -10.77
N LEU A 95 10.22 -7.49 -10.17
CA LEU A 95 10.43 -8.75 -10.88
C LEU A 95 9.19 -9.26 -11.62
N GLY A 96 8.03 -8.77 -11.24
CA GLY A 96 6.74 -9.12 -11.82
C GLY A 96 5.95 -7.91 -12.27
N LEU A 97 4.65 -8.10 -12.44
CA LEU A 97 3.72 -7.04 -12.83
C LEU A 97 3.91 -5.80 -11.95
N HIS A 98 4.01 -4.64 -12.60
CA HIS A 98 4.02 -3.34 -11.94
C HIS A 98 3.24 -2.35 -12.79
N VAL A 99 2.15 -1.83 -12.26
CA VAL A 99 1.24 -0.89 -12.94
C VAL A 99 1.10 0.37 -12.10
N GLU A 100 1.36 1.53 -12.72
CA GLU A 100 1.21 2.86 -12.11
C GLU A 100 0.27 3.70 -12.98
N ASP A 101 -0.75 4.31 -12.38
CA ASP A 101 -1.76 5.12 -13.08
C ASP A 101 -2.27 4.51 -14.40
N GLY A 102 -2.53 3.20 -14.39
CA GLY A 102 -3.03 2.44 -15.54
C GLY A 102 -1.96 2.03 -16.56
N ARG A 103 -0.69 2.38 -16.35
CA ARG A 103 0.42 2.08 -17.25
C ARG A 103 1.19 0.86 -16.74
N VAL A 104 1.27 -0.17 -17.56
CA VAL A 104 2.10 -1.35 -17.28
C VAL A 104 3.58 -0.98 -17.47
N LEU A 105 4.31 -0.82 -16.36
CA LEU A 105 5.74 -0.55 -16.37
C LEU A 105 6.58 -1.83 -16.38
N ARG A 106 6.03 -2.91 -15.81
CA ARG A 106 6.60 -4.26 -15.89
C ARG A 106 5.51 -5.29 -16.15
N PRO A 107 5.73 -6.25 -17.08
CA PRO A 107 4.74 -7.26 -17.40
C PRO A 107 4.63 -8.31 -16.28
N LEU A 108 3.51 -9.03 -16.27
CA LEU A 108 3.31 -10.18 -15.41
C LEU A 108 4.42 -11.21 -15.63
N ASN A 109 5.01 -11.69 -14.53
CA ASN A 109 5.97 -12.77 -14.55
C ASN A 109 5.24 -14.10 -14.33
N THR A 110 5.21 -14.94 -15.37
CA THR A 110 4.63 -16.29 -15.32
C THR A 110 5.68 -17.39 -15.33
N ALA A 111 6.97 -17.03 -15.23
CA ALA A 111 8.04 -18.01 -15.23
C ALA A 111 7.87 -18.94 -14.02
N ARG A 112 7.76 -20.23 -14.28
CA ARG A 112 7.90 -21.24 -13.22
C ARG A 112 9.34 -21.19 -12.76
N THR A 113 9.59 -20.75 -11.53
CA THR A 113 10.92 -20.87 -10.92
C THR A 113 11.18 -22.36 -10.67
N GLY A 114 11.73 -23.04 -11.67
CA GLY A 114 12.25 -24.39 -11.52
C GLY A 114 13.30 -24.42 -10.40
N ALA A 115 13.26 -25.47 -9.57
CA ALA A 115 14.27 -25.81 -8.57
C ALA A 115 14.51 -24.81 -7.43
N GLY A 116 13.49 -24.07 -6.98
CA GLY A 116 13.56 -23.33 -5.70
C GLY A 116 14.57 -22.17 -5.67
N ARG A 117 14.99 -21.66 -6.83
CA ARG A 117 15.89 -20.50 -6.95
C ARG A 117 15.15 -19.34 -7.61
N GLY A 118 14.99 -18.25 -6.85
CA GLY A 118 14.38 -17.01 -7.30
C GLY A 118 13.41 -16.42 -6.27
N ASN A 119 13.03 -15.17 -6.45
CA ASN A 119 12.21 -14.42 -5.51
C ASN A 119 10.75 -14.89 -5.40
N PHE A 120 10.28 -15.73 -6.33
CA PHE A 120 8.94 -16.30 -6.38
C PHE A 120 8.91 -17.81 -6.07
N ALA A 121 9.86 -18.28 -5.26
CA ALA A 121 10.12 -19.71 -5.05
C ALA A 121 8.98 -20.47 -4.35
N LEU A 122 8.08 -19.78 -3.63
CA LEU A 122 6.98 -20.42 -2.91
C LEU A 122 5.62 -20.07 -3.57
N PRO A 123 4.97 -21.00 -4.28
CA PRO A 123 3.68 -20.77 -4.90
C PRO A 123 2.49 -20.91 -3.92
N PRO A 124 1.28 -20.49 -4.31
CA PRO A 124 1.01 -19.62 -5.46
C PRO A 124 1.50 -18.19 -5.20
N ASN A 125 1.91 -17.49 -6.26
CA ASN A 125 2.16 -16.06 -6.25
C ASN A 125 0.92 -15.31 -6.74
N GLY A 126 0.80 -14.02 -6.42
CA GLY A 126 -0.41 -13.26 -6.71
C GLY A 126 -0.15 -11.82 -7.15
N VAL A 127 -1.25 -11.15 -7.47
CA VAL A 127 -1.31 -9.74 -7.82
C VAL A 127 -2.29 -9.08 -6.89
N PHE A 128 -1.83 -8.04 -6.18
CA PHE A 128 -2.72 -7.06 -5.57
C PHE A 128 -2.96 -5.95 -6.59
N TYR A 129 -4.20 -5.50 -6.73
CA TYR A 129 -4.58 -4.43 -7.66
C TYR A 129 -5.63 -3.51 -7.06
N VAL A 130 -5.73 -2.30 -7.62
CA VAL A 130 -6.92 -1.44 -7.55
C VAL A 130 -7.35 -1.12 -8.97
N ASP A 131 -8.59 -1.42 -9.31
CA ASP A 131 -9.15 -1.15 -10.65
C ASP A 131 -9.54 0.33 -10.84
N ARG A 132 -9.92 0.69 -12.08
CA ARG A 132 -10.36 2.05 -12.39
C ARG A 132 -11.67 2.46 -11.72
N ALA A 133 -12.46 1.50 -11.24
CA ALA A 133 -13.66 1.77 -10.45
C ALA A 133 -13.34 2.00 -8.97
N GLY A 134 -12.07 1.88 -8.56
CA GLY A 134 -11.64 2.05 -7.18
C GLY A 134 -11.72 0.77 -6.35
N HIS A 135 -11.96 -0.39 -6.98
CA HIS A 135 -12.06 -1.66 -6.27
C HIS A 135 -10.70 -2.34 -6.13
N ALA A 136 -10.33 -2.68 -4.90
CA ALA A 136 -9.18 -3.51 -4.61
C ALA A 136 -9.48 -5.01 -4.68
N GLY A 137 -8.44 -5.78 -4.95
CA GLY A 137 -8.50 -7.24 -4.90
C GLY A 137 -7.11 -7.87 -4.85
N VAL A 138 -7.08 -9.12 -4.42
CA VAL A 138 -5.91 -10.01 -4.55
C VAL A 138 -6.34 -11.22 -5.36
N VAL A 139 -5.57 -11.55 -6.38
CA VAL A 139 -5.79 -12.74 -7.22
C VAL A 139 -4.50 -13.50 -7.45
N THR A 140 -4.60 -14.79 -7.72
CA THR A 140 -3.45 -15.60 -8.15
C THR A 140 -2.90 -15.08 -9.47
N THR A 141 -1.59 -15.29 -9.70
CA THR A 141 -0.93 -15.00 -10.99
C THR A 141 -1.68 -15.63 -12.16
N ALA A 142 -2.20 -16.85 -11.98
CA ALA A 142 -2.94 -17.57 -13.02
C ALA A 142 -4.32 -16.97 -13.30
N GLN A 143 -5.05 -16.51 -12.27
CA GLN A 143 -6.31 -15.78 -12.46
C GLN A 143 -6.07 -14.47 -13.21
N TRP A 144 -5.05 -13.70 -12.80
CA TRP A 144 -4.67 -12.47 -13.50
C TRP A 144 -4.33 -12.72 -14.96
N GLN A 145 -3.55 -13.76 -15.26
CA GLN A 145 -3.18 -14.10 -16.63
C GLN A 145 -4.40 -14.42 -17.52
N ARG A 146 -5.42 -15.09 -16.96
CA ARG A 146 -6.64 -15.44 -17.71
C ARG A 146 -7.58 -14.25 -17.89
N ARG A 147 -7.71 -13.41 -16.85
CA ARG A 147 -8.63 -12.28 -16.82
C ARG A 147 -8.00 -11.13 -16.02
N PRO A 148 -7.11 -10.34 -16.65
CA PRO A 148 -6.51 -9.20 -15.98
C PRO A 148 -7.59 -8.15 -15.70
N ALA A 149 -7.51 -7.50 -14.54
CA ALA A 149 -8.35 -6.33 -14.25
C ALA A 149 -7.85 -5.12 -15.05
N ASP A 150 -8.75 -4.18 -15.36
CA ASP A 150 -8.36 -2.84 -15.82
C ASP A 150 -7.84 -2.04 -14.63
N ALA A 151 -6.60 -2.37 -14.22
CA ALA A 151 -5.99 -1.85 -13.01
C ALA A 151 -5.43 -0.43 -13.21
N ARG A 152 -5.81 0.47 -12.30
CA ARG A 152 -5.11 1.75 -12.10
C ARG A 152 -3.76 1.51 -11.44
N LEU A 153 -3.67 0.58 -10.50
CA LEU A 153 -2.40 0.11 -9.95
C LEU A 153 -2.43 -1.39 -9.73
N ALA A 154 -1.27 -2.03 -9.85
CA ALA A 154 -1.11 -3.45 -9.58
C ALA A 154 0.37 -3.77 -9.29
N THR A 155 0.59 -4.67 -8.33
CA THR A 155 1.91 -5.24 -8.06
C THR A 155 1.82 -6.75 -7.94
N GLN A 156 2.74 -7.45 -8.60
CA GLN A 156 2.91 -8.89 -8.42
C GLN A 156 3.92 -9.17 -7.32
N SER A 157 3.56 -10.06 -6.42
CA SER A 157 4.41 -10.50 -5.32
C SER A 157 4.12 -11.97 -4.99
N GLY A 158 4.79 -12.50 -3.98
CA GLY A 158 4.41 -13.77 -3.40
C GLY A 158 5.38 -14.27 -2.34
N PRO A 159 5.02 -15.33 -1.61
CA PRO A 159 3.80 -16.16 -1.77
C PRO A 159 2.48 -15.43 -1.48
N MET A 160 1.35 -15.92 -2.00
CA MET A 160 0.05 -15.58 -1.40
C MET A 160 -0.01 -16.18 0.00
N LEU A 161 -0.51 -15.39 0.94
CA LEU A 161 -0.64 -15.76 2.35
C LEU A 161 -1.90 -16.60 2.58
N VAL A 162 -3.01 -16.13 2.03
CA VAL A 162 -4.33 -16.77 2.07
C VAL A 162 -4.86 -16.82 0.63
N VAL A 163 -5.46 -17.94 0.26
CA VAL A 163 -6.05 -18.18 -1.07
C VAL A 163 -7.42 -18.80 -0.87
N ASP A 164 -8.46 -18.16 -1.39
CA ASP A 164 -9.84 -18.65 -1.30
C ASP A 164 -10.32 -18.97 0.14
N GLY A 165 -9.75 -18.31 1.15
CA GLY A 165 -10.04 -18.48 2.58
C GLY A 165 -9.10 -19.43 3.32
N ASP A 166 -8.23 -20.15 2.60
CA ASP A 166 -7.29 -21.10 3.19
C ASP A 166 -5.87 -20.51 3.27
N ILE A 167 -5.17 -20.79 4.38
CA ILE A 167 -3.73 -20.50 4.48
C ILE A 167 -2.98 -21.29 3.42
N ASN A 168 -1.99 -20.67 2.77
CA ASN A 168 -1.18 -21.33 1.76
C ASN A 168 -0.59 -22.66 2.31
N PRO A 169 -0.88 -23.81 1.67
CA PRO A 169 -0.53 -25.12 2.20
C PRO A 169 0.98 -25.39 2.24
N ASN A 170 1.78 -24.55 1.57
CA ASN A 170 3.24 -24.65 1.64
C ASN A 170 3.83 -24.02 2.91
N PHE A 171 3.01 -23.43 3.78
CA PHE A 171 3.45 -22.90 5.07
C PHE A 171 3.36 -23.97 6.15
N ASP A 172 4.51 -24.43 6.60
CA ASP A 172 4.59 -25.28 7.79
C ASP A 172 4.25 -24.46 9.04
N ALA A 173 3.23 -24.91 9.78
CA ALA A 173 2.82 -24.32 11.05
C ALA A 173 3.91 -24.44 12.13
N ALA A 174 4.77 -25.45 12.04
CA ALA A 174 5.89 -25.68 12.94
C ALA A 174 7.20 -25.01 12.48
N SER A 175 7.19 -24.28 11.36
CA SER A 175 8.38 -23.61 10.81
C SER A 175 9.03 -22.66 11.82
N ASP A 176 10.33 -22.84 12.04
CA ASP A 176 11.20 -21.95 12.81
C ASP A 176 11.79 -20.79 11.98
N SER A 177 11.46 -20.70 10.68
CA SER A 177 11.88 -19.60 9.81
C SER A 177 11.14 -18.30 10.15
N LEU A 178 11.72 -17.53 11.06
CA LEU A 178 11.21 -16.25 11.52
C LEU A 178 11.86 -15.08 10.76
N LYS A 179 11.03 -14.20 10.20
CA LYS A 179 11.46 -12.96 9.52
C LYS A 179 10.46 -11.85 9.78
N TRP A 180 10.88 -10.59 9.61
CA TRP A 180 9.90 -9.51 9.44
C TRP A 180 9.09 -9.76 8.17
N ARG A 181 7.78 -9.55 8.27
CA ARG A 181 6.85 -9.83 7.17
C ARG A 181 5.93 -8.65 6.98
N SER A 182 5.60 -8.40 5.72
CA SER A 182 4.59 -7.44 5.30
C SER A 182 3.65 -8.10 4.31
N GLY A 183 2.41 -7.64 4.26
CA GLY A 183 1.39 -8.20 3.39
C GLY A 183 0.28 -7.20 3.13
N VAL A 184 -0.54 -7.52 2.13
CA VAL A 184 -1.74 -6.76 1.77
C VAL A 184 -2.91 -7.71 1.46
N CYS A 185 -4.11 -7.30 1.83
CA CYS A 185 -5.36 -7.92 1.36
C CYS A 185 -6.43 -6.86 1.09
N ALA A 186 -7.53 -7.29 0.49
CA ALA A 186 -8.73 -6.48 0.32
C ALA A 186 -9.93 -7.24 0.91
N PRO A 187 -10.36 -6.98 2.16
CA PRO A 187 -11.49 -7.68 2.78
C PRO A 187 -12.81 -7.33 2.07
N THR A 188 -12.89 -6.13 1.50
CA THR A 188 -13.97 -5.70 0.61
C THR A 188 -13.36 -4.93 -0.57
N PRO A 189 -14.10 -4.74 -1.67
CA PRO A 189 -13.61 -3.94 -2.80
C PRO A 189 -13.19 -2.52 -2.42
N GLY A 190 -13.82 -1.91 -1.40
CA GLY A 190 -13.52 -0.53 -1.01
C GLY A 190 -12.35 -0.37 -0.03
N HIS A 191 -11.77 -1.46 0.48
CA HIS A 191 -10.74 -1.39 1.52
C HIS A 191 -9.50 -2.19 1.14
N ALA A 192 -8.33 -1.60 1.38
CA ALA A 192 -7.05 -2.30 1.32
C ALA A 192 -6.40 -2.30 2.71
N LEU A 193 -6.15 -3.49 3.25
CA LEU A 193 -5.48 -3.66 4.54
C LEU A 193 -4.03 -4.05 4.33
N PHE A 194 -3.11 -3.23 4.84
CA PHE A 194 -1.69 -3.51 4.88
C PHE A 194 -1.29 -3.93 6.29
N ALA A 195 -0.51 -5.01 6.43
CA ALA A 195 0.03 -5.40 7.73
C ALA A 195 1.55 -5.56 7.67
N VAL A 196 2.25 -5.17 8.73
CA VAL A 196 3.68 -5.43 8.93
C VAL A 196 3.93 -5.91 10.36
N SER A 197 4.72 -6.97 10.52
CA SER A 197 5.08 -7.51 11.83
C SER A 197 6.13 -6.62 12.50
N GLU A 198 5.98 -6.33 13.80
CA GLU A 198 6.97 -5.54 14.54
C GLU A 198 8.16 -6.39 15.04
N ALA A 199 8.00 -7.71 15.03
CA ALA A 199 9.07 -8.67 15.29
C ALA A 199 9.07 -9.82 14.25
N PRO A 200 10.13 -10.64 14.18
CA PRO A 200 10.17 -11.81 13.31
C PRO A 200 9.03 -12.79 13.60
N VAL A 201 8.36 -13.24 12.54
CA VAL A 201 7.20 -14.15 12.58
C VAL A 201 7.33 -15.22 11.50
N SER A 202 6.71 -16.39 11.68
CA SER A 202 6.65 -17.43 10.64
C SER A 202 5.66 -17.04 9.54
N PHE A 203 5.76 -17.64 8.36
CA PHE A 203 4.78 -17.40 7.29
C PHE A 203 3.38 -17.83 7.73
N HIS A 204 3.27 -18.99 8.38
CA HIS A 204 1.99 -19.53 8.84
C HIS A 204 1.31 -18.59 9.85
N ALA A 205 2.02 -18.15 10.89
CA ALA A 205 1.45 -17.24 11.89
C ALA A 205 1.07 -15.88 11.28
N PHE A 206 1.87 -15.37 10.33
CA PHE A 206 1.53 -14.14 9.62
C PHE A 206 0.32 -14.33 8.69
N ALA A 207 0.17 -15.47 8.02
CA ALA A 207 -1.00 -15.77 7.21
C ALA A 207 -2.28 -15.92 8.04
N ALA A 208 -2.17 -16.50 9.25
CA ALA A 208 -3.27 -16.60 10.20
C ALA A 208 -3.79 -15.22 10.62
N LEU A 209 -2.93 -14.21 10.82
CA LEU A 209 -3.38 -12.82 11.04
C LEU A 209 -4.34 -12.36 9.94
N PHE A 210 -4.00 -12.58 8.67
CA PHE A 210 -4.84 -12.13 7.55
C PHE A 210 -6.17 -12.88 7.50
N ARG A 211 -6.17 -14.20 7.68
CA ARG A 211 -7.38 -15.02 7.62
C ARG A 211 -8.28 -14.81 8.84
N ASP A 212 -7.71 -14.94 10.03
CA ASP A 212 -8.46 -15.10 11.28
C ASP A 212 -8.77 -13.75 11.93
N GLU A 213 -7.83 -12.80 11.91
CA GLU A 213 -7.99 -11.50 12.59
C GLU A 213 -8.47 -10.39 11.64
N LEU A 214 -8.01 -10.40 10.38
CA LEU A 214 -8.39 -9.40 9.38
C LEU A 214 -9.54 -9.85 8.46
N GLY A 215 -9.97 -11.11 8.55
CA GLY A 215 -11.10 -11.64 7.78
C GLY A 215 -10.86 -11.68 6.27
N CYS A 216 -9.60 -11.72 5.82
CA CYS A 216 -9.27 -11.66 4.41
C CYS A 216 -9.33 -13.05 3.76
N ARG A 217 -10.13 -13.16 2.69
CA ARG A 217 -10.24 -14.37 1.88
C ARG A 217 -9.00 -14.61 1.01
N ASP A 218 -8.39 -13.54 0.53
CA ASP A 218 -7.19 -13.58 -0.30
C ASP A 218 -6.19 -12.53 0.20
N ALA A 219 -4.94 -12.93 0.41
CA ALA A 219 -3.90 -12.07 0.95
C ALA A 219 -2.56 -12.34 0.27
N LEU A 220 -1.76 -11.30 0.09
CA LEU A 220 -0.50 -11.34 -0.65
C LEU A 220 0.65 -10.91 0.25
N TYR A 221 1.69 -11.74 0.32
CA TYR A 221 2.96 -11.35 0.94
C TYR A 221 3.67 -10.30 0.08
N LEU A 222 4.23 -9.28 0.73
CA LEU A 222 5.05 -8.24 0.12
C LEU A 222 6.54 -8.48 0.43
N ASP A 223 7.45 -7.73 -0.19
CA ASP A 223 8.88 -8.03 -0.14
C ASP A 223 9.45 -8.22 1.29
N GLY A 224 10.00 -9.41 1.53
CA GLY A 224 10.58 -9.81 2.81
C GLY A 224 11.93 -9.21 3.17
N THR A 225 12.64 -8.63 2.19
CA THR A 225 13.91 -7.93 2.41
C THR A 225 13.70 -6.56 3.04
N LEU A 226 12.50 -6.00 2.86
CA LEU A 226 12.16 -4.66 3.31
C LEU A 226 11.18 -4.73 4.46
N SER A 227 9.99 -5.31 4.23
CA SER A 227 8.89 -5.45 5.18
C SER A 227 8.83 -4.32 6.20
N ARG A 228 8.54 -3.12 5.69
CA ARG A 228 8.62 -1.87 6.45
C ARG A 228 7.59 -0.87 5.97
N PHE A 229 6.86 -0.29 6.92
CA PHE A 229 5.88 0.76 6.68
C PHE A 229 6.29 2.06 7.34
N TRP A 230 5.70 3.15 6.87
CA TRP A 230 5.80 4.46 7.49
C TRP A 230 4.42 5.13 7.53
N THR A 231 4.14 5.81 8.64
CA THR A 231 2.95 6.66 8.83
C THR A 231 3.38 7.91 9.62
N PRO A 232 2.71 9.06 9.48
CA PRO A 232 3.02 10.25 10.26
C PRO A 232 2.91 10.02 11.78
N SER A 233 1.83 9.37 12.23
CA SER A 233 1.55 9.14 13.65
C SER A 233 2.37 8.00 14.26
N GLY A 234 2.70 6.97 13.48
CA GLY A 234 3.41 5.79 13.97
C GLY A 234 4.91 5.75 13.64
N GLY A 235 5.41 6.64 12.78
CA GLY A 235 6.77 6.54 12.25
C GLY A 235 7.00 5.25 11.46
N TYR A 236 8.22 4.74 11.46
CA TYR A 236 8.57 3.48 10.80
C TYR A 236 8.20 2.25 11.67
N ALA A 237 7.70 1.20 11.02
CA ALA A 237 7.48 -0.12 11.62
C ALA A 237 8.01 -1.23 10.71
N GLY A 238 8.31 -2.39 11.29
CA GLY A 238 8.84 -3.55 10.56
C GLY A 238 10.36 -3.69 10.71
N ALA A 239 11.02 -4.16 9.65
CA ALA A 239 12.45 -4.45 9.70
C ALA A 239 13.28 -3.21 10.09
N ALA A 240 14.34 -3.42 10.88
CA ALA A 240 15.25 -2.35 11.30
C ALA A 240 15.90 -1.68 10.08
N ALA A 241 16.09 -0.36 10.14
CA ALA A 241 16.58 0.44 9.01
C ALA A 241 17.93 -0.04 8.44
N VAL A 242 18.81 -0.56 9.30
CA VAL A 242 20.13 -1.09 8.92
C VAL A 242 20.07 -2.38 8.09
N LEU A 243 18.91 -3.05 8.07
CA LEU A 243 18.68 -4.30 7.34
C LEU A 243 17.96 -4.09 6.01
N VAL A 244 17.47 -2.88 5.76
CA VAL A 244 16.55 -2.57 4.66
C VAL A 244 17.33 -2.04 3.46
N LYS A 245 17.21 -2.74 2.33
CA LYS A 245 17.73 -2.27 1.03
C LYS A 245 16.86 -1.13 0.47
N PRO A 246 17.29 -0.43 -0.59
CA PRO A 246 16.40 0.49 -1.28
C PRO A 246 15.11 -0.17 -1.80
N TYR A 247 14.00 0.56 -1.73
CA TYR A 247 12.70 0.15 -2.26
C TYR A 247 12.68 0.23 -3.78
N ALA A 248 12.20 -0.82 -4.46
CA ALA A 248 11.91 -0.77 -5.90
C ALA A 248 10.46 -0.37 -6.22
N GLY A 249 9.55 -0.51 -5.26
CA GLY A 249 8.17 -0.07 -5.40
C GLY A 249 7.61 0.23 -4.03
N MET A 250 6.86 1.32 -3.93
CA MET A 250 6.22 1.73 -2.69
C MET A 250 4.74 2.03 -2.95
N PHE A 251 3.89 1.44 -2.13
CA PHE A 251 2.55 1.94 -1.97
C PHE A 251 2.59 3.27 -1.22
N ALA A 252 1.71 4.19 -1.58
CA ALA A 252 1.62 5.49 -0.93
C ALA A 252 0.17 5.98 -0.83
N VAL A 253 -0.12 6.72 0.23
CA VAL A 253 -1.28 7.62 0.29
C VAL A 253 -0.72 9.00 0.59
N PHE A 254 -1.18 9.99 -0.18
CA PHE A 254 -0.87 11.40 0.05
C PHE A 254 -2.17 12.16 0.31
N ALA A 255 -2.10 13.15 1.19
CA ALA A 255 -3.10 14.20 1.29
C ALA A 255 -2.63 15.41 0.49
N ASP A 256 -3.55 16.10 -0.17
CA ASP A 256 -3.26 17.40 -0.76
C ASP A 256 -2.98 18.39 0.38
N GLY A 257 -1.91 19.16 0.25
CA GLY A 257 -1.59 20.21 1.20
C GLY A 257 -2.57 21.37 1.07
N GLU A 258 -2.83 22.08 2.18
CA GLU A 258 -3.40 23.43 2.06
C GLU A 258 -2.50 24.23 1.12
N ALA A 259 -3.06 24.78 0.05
CA ALA A 259 -2.35 25.74 -0.77
C ALA A 259 -1.81 26.83 0.15
N ALA A 260 -0.48 26.97 0.23
CA ALA A 260 0.12 28.04 1.01
C ALA A 260 -0.47 29.37 0.52
N PRO A 261 -0.93 30.28 1.41
CA PRO A 261 -1.43 31.57 0.98
C PRO A 261 -0.32 32.25 0.18
N ALA A 262 -0.65 32.71 -1.02
CA ALA A 262 0.27 33.46 -1.86
C ALA A 262 0.86 34.61 -1.04
N ARG A 263 2.19 34.63 -0.92
CA ARG A 263 2.92 35.73 -0.28
C ARG A 263 2.90 36.97 -1.14
#